data_AF-A0A955ZM17-F1
#
_entry.id   AF-A0A955ZM17-F1
#
_cell.length_a   1.000
_cell.length_b   1.000
_cell.length_c   1.000
_cell.angle_alpha   90.00
_cell.angle_beta   90.00
_cell.angle_gamma   90.00
#
_symmetry.space_group_name_H-M   'P 1'
#
loop_
_entity.id
_entity.type
_entity.pdbx_description
1 polymer ?
#
loop_
_entity_poly.entity_id
_entity_poly.type
_entity_poly.pdbx_seq_one_letter_code
_entity_poly.pdbx_strand_id
1 'polypeptide(L)'
;MRLSRALGSIISVSLLVACGGSPPPPAAPPEPAPVKKPEPPPPPPEPEPSAEPEPEAPPPEPAAPEKPKSTATIGGTSLSDVSAEAVIAEVQKLKWAPEKVAVSGGTVGKYENIRFGITDGKQSGYIEIVRPAKDPTGSTASMMPPKDQKAMKESSGAATYLDPDGDVIVIVMVDGGKTAVAKKLLDKLVQK
;
A
#
# COMPACT_ATOMS: atom_id res chain seq x y z
N MET A 1 45.51 7.99 -21.12
CA MET A 1 46.26 7.20 -20.13
C MET A 1 46.54 8.05 -18.90
N ARG A 2 45.81 7.85 -17.79
CA ARG A 2 46.23 8.34 -16.47
C ARG A 2 46.05 7.23 -15.45
N LEU A 3 47.16 6.99 -14.77
CA LEU A 3 47.54 5.85 -13.95
C LEU A 3 47.17 6.13 -12.48
N SER A 4 46.83 5.07 -11.76
CA SER A 4 47.11 4.84 -10.33
C SER A 4 46.41 5.67 -9.25
N ARG A 5 45.73 4.97 -8.33
CA ARG A 5 46.09 4.81 -6.90
C ARG A 5 45.02 3.94 -6.20
N ALA A 6 45.40 2.74 -5.76
CA ALA A 6 45.85 2.37 -4.41
C ALA A 6 44.64 1.87 -3.56
N LEU A 7 44.48 0.56 -3.40
CA LEU A 7 45.01 -0.28 -2.30
C LEU A 7 44.59 0.21 -0.91
N GLY A 8 43.78 -0.62 -0.24
CA GLY A 8 43.54 -0.54 1.20
C GLY A 8 42.08 -0.76 1.55
N SER A 9 41.64 -2.02 1.62
CA SER A 9 40.42 -2.34 2.36
C SER A 9 40.72 -3.42 3.38
N ILE A 10 40.59 -2.98 4.63
CA ILE A 10 40.93 -3.66 5.86
C ILE A 10 39.91 -4.78 6.10
N ILE A 11 40.43 -6.00 6.21
CA ILE A 11 39.70 -7.19 6.67
C ILE A 11 39.31 -6.94 8.13
N SER A 12 38.03 -6.58 8.37
CA SER A 12 37.48 -6.47 9.71
C SER A 12 36.77 -7.78 10.07
N VAL A 13 37.49 -8.60 10.83
CA VAL A 13 36.99 -9.81 11.49
C VAL A 13 36.07 -9.37 12.63
N SER A 14 34.80 -9.78 12.60
CA SER A 14 33.89 -9.63 13.74
C SER A 14 33.24 -10.97 14.08
N LEU A 15 33.90 -11.64 15.02
CA LEU A 15 33.37 -12.39 16.16
C LEU A 15 31.96 -13.00 16.03
N LEU A 16 31.96 -14.32 15.84
CA LEU A 16 30.85 -15.22 16.14
C LEU A 16 30.53 -15.17 17.64
N VAL A 17 29.49 -14.44 18.03
CA VAL A 17 28.87 -14.58 19.35
C VAL A 17 28.01 -15.84 19.31
N ALA A 18 28.59 -16.94 19.76
CA ALA A 18 27.90 -18.18 20.06
C ALA A 18 26.88 -17.90 21.18
N CYS A 19 25.62 -17.71 20.79
CA CYS A 19 24.50 -17.63 21.72
C CYS A 19 24.25 -19.06 22.24
N GLY A 20 24.80 -19.36 23.41
CA GLY A 20 24.48 -20.55 24.18
C GLY A 20 23.02 -20.50 24.63
N GLY A 21 22.12 -20.99 23.78
CA GLY A 21 20.74 -21.24 24.14
C GLY A 21 20.67 -22.46 25.05
N SER A 22 20.30 -22.25 26.32
CA SER A 22 19.96 -23.33 27.23
C SER A 22 18.90 -24.24 26.59
N PRO A 23 19.03 -25.58 26.73
CA PRO A 23 18.02 -26.49 26.22
C PRO A 23 16.66 -26.17 26.85
N PRO A 24 15.57 -26.19 26.06
CA PRO A 24 14.24 -25.95 26.60
C PRO A 24 13.92 -26.98 27.70
N PRO A 25 13.21 -26.59 28.76
CA PRO A 25 12.83 -27.51 29.83
C PRO A 25 12.01 -28.68 29.25
N PRO A 26 12.08 -29.87 29.88
CA PRO A 26 11.29 -31.03 29.48
C PRO A 26 9.80 -30.68 29.43
N ALA A 27 9.12 -31.07 28.35
CA ALA A 27 7.69 -30.88 28.21
C ALA A 27 6.94 -31.55 29.37
N ALA A 28 6.02 -30.82 30.00
CA ALA A 28 5.21 -31.35 31.07
C ALA A 28 4.37 -32.55 30.58
N PRO A 29 4.14 -33.57 31.43
CA PRO A 29 3.30 -34.70 31.09
C PRO A 29 1.87 -34.23 30.75
N PRO A 30 1.22 -34.84 29.74
CA PRO A 30 -0.13 -34.46 29.35
C PRO A 30 -1.11 -34.68 30.50
N GLU A 31 -1.92 -33.65 30.79
CA GLU A 31 -2.98 -33.75 31.79
C GLU A 31 -4.01 -34.83 31.41
N PRO A 32 -4.57 -35.55 32.39
CA PRO A 32 -5.58 -36.56 32.16
C PRO A 32 -6.80 -35.96 31.46
N ALA A 33 -7.23 -36.61 30.37
CA ALA A 33 -8.37 -36.17 29.58
C ALA A 33 -9.64 -36.11 30.44
N PRO A 34 -10.39 -35.00 30.39
CA PRO A 34 -11.62 -34.85 31.16
C PRO A 34 -12.65 -35.90 30.73
N VAL A 35 -13.17 -36.63 31.73
CA VAL A 35 -14.24 -37.61 31.55
C VAL A 35 -15.50 -36.88 31.06
N LYS A 36 -15.96 -37.24 29.86
CA LYS A 36 -17.16 -36.63 29.26
C LYS A 36 -18.39 -36.98 30.10
N LYS A 37 -19.06 -35.93 30.57
CA LYS A 37 -20.35 -36.03 31.27
C LYS A 37 -21.43 -36.50 30.27
N PRO A 38 -22.38 -37.36 30.68
CA PRO A 38 -23.49 -37.77 29.82
C PRO A 38 -24.24 -36.56 29.28
N GLU A 39 -24.46 -36.52 27.96
CA GLU A 39 -25.23 -35.45 27.34
C GLU A 39 -26.71 -35.57 27.76
N PRO A 40 -27.35 -34.45 28.12
CA PRO A 40 -28.78 -34.42 28.37
C PRO A 40 -29.56 -34.76 27.09
N PRO A 41 -30.75 -35.35 27.22
CA PRO A 41 -31.61 -35.62 26.07
C PRO A 41 -31.94 -34.32 25.33
N PRO A 42 -32.06 -34.38 23.99
CA PRO A 42 -32.36 -33.20 23.20
C PRO A 42 -33.73 -32.63 23.62
N PRO A 43 -33.86 -31.30 23.73
CA PRO A 43 -35.14 -30.66 23.99
C PRO A 43 -36.13 -30.95 22.84
N PRO A 44 -37.44 -30.91 23.12
CA PRO A 44 -38.46 -31.07 22.10
C PRO A 44 -38.32 -30.00 21.01
N PRO A 45 -38.65 -30.33 19.75
CA PRO A 45 -38.60 -29.37 18.65
C PRO A 45 -39.56 -28.22 18.93
N GLU A 46 -39.03 -27.00 18.94
CA GLU A 46 -39.83 -25.78 19.05
C GLU A 46 -40.68 -25.60 17.79
N PRO A 47 -41.88 -25.00 17.92
CA PRO A 47 -42.75 -24.71 16.78
C PRO A 47 -42.02 -23.81 15.77
N GLU A 48 -42.08 -24.19 14.50
CA GLU A 48 -41.46 -23.43 13.41
C GLU A 48 -42.06 -22.03 13.35
N PRO A 49 -41.24 -20.97 13.48
CA PRO A 49 -41.72 -19.60 13.39
C PRO A 49 -42.30 -19.34 11.99
N SER A 50 -43.55 -18.87 11.97
CA SER A 50 -44.25 -18.42 10.77
C SER A 50 -43.40 -17.37 10.05
N ALA A 51 -43.17 -17.56 8.75
CA ALA A 51 -42.38 -16.66 7.93
C ALA A 51 -42.93 -15.22 8.02
N GLU A 52 -42.16 -14.33 8.65
CA GLU A 52 -42.39 -12.89 8.54
C GLU A 52 -42.29 -12.46 7.07
N PRO A 53 -43.13 -11.52 6.62
CA PRO A 53 -43.07 -10.99 5.27
C PRO A 53 -41.69 -10.40 4.99
N GLU A 54 -41.06 -10.82 3.88
CA GLU A 54 -39.78 -10.28 3.44
C GLU A 54 -39.85 -8.75 3.34
N PRO A 55 -38.96 -8.02 4.03
CA PRO A 55 -38.89 -6.57 3.90
C PRO A 55 -38.65 -6.17 2.46
N GLU A 56 -39.46 -5.25 1.93
CA GLU A 56 -39.23 -4.67 0.61
C GLU A 56 -37.82 -4.09 0.54
N ALA A 57 -37.10 -4.42 -0.54
CA ALA A 57 -35.75 -3.94 -0.76
C ALA A 57 -35.76 -2.40 -0.75
N PRO A 58 -34.85 -1.74 0.00
CA PRO A 58 -34.79 -0.29 0.04
C PRO A 58 -34.55 0.27 -1.37
N PRO A 59 -35.10 1.45 -1.69
CA PRO A 59 -34.86 2.08 -2.97
C PRO A 59 -33.35 2.29 -3.19
N PRO A 60 -32.87 2.16 -4.44
CA PRO A 60 -31.45 2.33 -4.75
C PRO A 60 -30.98 3.72 -4.31
N GLU A 61 -29.86 3.78 -3.59
CA GLU A 61 -29.26 5.05 -3.22
C GLU A 61 -28.95 5.89 -4.48
N PRO A 62 -29.22 7.21 -4.45
CA PRO A 62 -28.84 8.10 -5.53
C PRO A 62 -27.36 7.95 -5.89
N ALA A 63 -27.05 7.84 -7.18
CA ALA A 63 -25.67 7.79 -7.65
C ALA A 63 -24.90 9.01 -7.12
N ALA A 64 -23.78 8.77 -6.46
CA ALA A 64 -22.93 9.85 -5.96
C ALA A 64 -22.47 10.71 -7.14
N PRO A 65 -22.45 12.06 -7.02
CA PRO A 65 -21.99 12.94 -8.07
C PRO A 65 -20.54 12.60 -8.46
N GLU A 66 -20.29 12.49 -9.76
CA GLU A 66 -18.94 12.27 -10.29
C GLU A 66 -18.02 13.43 -9.86
N LYS A 67 -16.89 13.10 -9.25
CA LYS A 67 -15.89 14.10 -8.88
C LYS A 67 -15.25 14.71 -10.14
N PRO A 68 -14.89 16.00 -10.12
CA PRO A 68 -14.20 16.61 -11.25
C PRO A 68 -12.84 15.93 -11.46
N LYS A 69 -12.34 15.98 -12.70
CA LYS A 69 -11.01 15.46 -13.02
C LYS A 69 -9.92 16.33 -12.44
N SER A 70 -8.81 15.71 -12.08
CA SER A 70 -7.58 16.38 -11.67
C SER A 70 -7.08 17.33 -12.77
N THR A 71 -6.70 18.54 -12.37
CA THR A 71 -6.10 19.55 -13.26
C THR A 71 -4.62 19.29 -13.50
N ALA A 72 -3.96 18.61 -12.55
CA ALA A 72 -2.59 18.19 -12.69
C ALA A 72 -2.43 16.99 -13.63
N THR A 73 -1.24 16.88 -14.22
CA THR A 73 -0.92 15.83 -15.19
C THR A 73 0.45 15.19 -14.96
N ILE A 74 0.62 13.97 -15.46
CA ILE A 74 1.90 13.27 -15.62
C ILE A 74 2.01 12.90 -17.09
N GLY A 75 3.05 13.38 -17.77
CA GLY A 75 3.21 13.15 -19.21
C GLY A 75 2.03 13.67 -20.05
N GLY A 76 1.39 14.76 -19.61
CA GLY A 76 0.19 15.33 -20.26
C GLY A 76 -1.12 14.57 -20.01
N THR A 77 -1.12 13.51 -19.20
CA THR A 77 -2.34 12.77 -18.81
C THR A 77 -2.79 13.17 -17.40
N SER A 78 -4.08 13.45 -17.21
CA SER A 78 -4.65 13.81 -15.90
C SER A 78 -4.35 12.76 -14.83
N LEU A 79 -4.06 13.19 -13.60
CA LEU A 79 -3.80 12.25 -12.49
C LEU A 79 -5.00 11.32 -12.20
N SER A 80 -6.22 11.76 -12.53
CA SER A 80 -7.44 10.93 -12.40
C SER A 80 -7.47 9.77 -13.39
N ASP A 81 -6.80 9.89 -14.53
CA ASP A 81 -6.87 8.93 -15.64
C ASP A 81 -5.53 8.22 -15.94
N VAL A 82 -4.41 8.70 -15.38
CA VAL A 82 -3.08 8.19 -15.73
C VAL A 82 -2.91 6.71 -15.38
N SER A 83 -2.47 5.90 -16.35
CA SER A 83 -2.16 4.48 -16.17
C SER A 83 -0.79 4.28 -15.50
N ALA A 84 -0.56 3.14 -14.86
CA ALA A 84 0.74 2.80 -14.27
C ALA A 84 1.88 2.85 -15.30
N GLU A 85 1.63 2.36 -16.51
CA GLU A 85 2.57 2.31 -17.63
C GLU A 85 3.01 3.71 -18.06
N ALA A 86 2.06 4.64 -18.16
CA ALA A 86 2.36 6.04 -18.47
C ALA A 86 3.23 6.70 -17.39
N VAL A 87 2.95 6.47 -16.10
CA VAL A 87 3.80 6.99 -15.02
C VAL A 87 5.19 6.35 -15.07
N ILE A 88 5.28 5.03 -15.25
CA ILE A 88 6.56 4.32 -15.39
C ILE A 88 7.37 4.89 -16.56
N ALA A 89 6.75 5.15 -17.71
CA ALA A 89 7.42 5.72 -18.88
C ALA A 89 8.03 7.10 -18.57
N GLU A 90 7.30 7.98 -17.86
CA GLU A 90 7.85 9.27 -17.42
C GLU A 90 9.01 9.09 -16.42
N VAL A 91 8.89 8.16 -15.47
CA VAL A 91 9.94 7.87 -14.47
C VAL A 91 11.18 7.25 -15.12
N GLN A 92 11.02 6.43 -16.17
CA GLN A 92 12.11 5.88 -16.98
C GLN A 92 12.85 6.98 -17.75
N LYS A 93 12.16 7.99 -18.30
CA LYS A 93 12.81 9.17 -18.91
C LYS A 93 13.70 9.91 -17.90
N LEU A 94 13.31 9.89 -16.62
CA LEU A 94 14.09 10.45 -15.52
C LEU A 94 15.22 9.55 -15.02
N LYS A 95 15.34 8.31 -15.54
CA LYS A 95 16.29 7.27 -15.10
C LYS A 95 16.07 6.80 -13.66
N TRP A 96 14.83 6.86 -13.18
CA TRP A 96 14.42 6.45 -11.83
C TRP A 96 13.70 5.10 -11.80
N ALA A 97 13.53 4.44 -12.93
CA ALA A 97 12.89 3.13 -13.02
C ALA A 97 13.67 2.23 -13.99
N PRO A 98 13.82 0.93 -13.67
CA PRO A 98 14.33 -0.04 -14.63
C PRO A 98 13.34 -0.25 -15.80
N GLU A 99 13.78 -0.92 -16.86
CA GLU A 99 12.94 -1.22 -18.04
C GLU A 99 11.70 -2.05 -17.68
N LYS A 100 11.86 -3.00 -16.74
CA LYS A 100 10.78 -3.83 -16.22
C LYS A 100 10.52 -3.47 -14.76
N VAL A 101 9.32 -2.97 -14.49
CA VAL A 101 8.88 -2.59 -13.16
C VAL A 101 7.65 -3.39 -12.80
N ALA A 102 7.64 -4.01 -11.63
CA ALA A 102 6.42 -4.63 -11.10
C ALA A 102 5.48 -3.54 -10.58
N VAL A 103 4.26 -3.53 -11.12
CA VAL A 103 3.16 -2.71 -10.60
C VAL A 103 2.38 -3.52 -9.57
N SER A 104 2.01 -2.85 -8.50
CA SER A 104 1.16 -3.35 -7.43
C SER A 104 0.06 -2.33 -7.16
N GLY A 105 -0.99 -2.73 -6.46
CA GLY A 105 -2.13 -1.88 -6.16
C GLY A 105 -3.44 -2.52 -6.60
N GLY A 106 -4.53 -1.79 -6.43
CA GLY A 106 -5.87 -2.24 -6.78
C GLY A 106 -6.94 -1.35 -6.17
N THR A 107 -8.19 -1.76 -6.35
CA THR A 107 -9.35 -1.05 -5.77
C THR A 107 -9.66 -1.55 -4.37
N VAL A 108 -9.79 -0.63 -3.43
CA VAL A 108 -10.19 -0.87 -2.03
C VAL A 108 -11.30 0.11 -1.66
N GLY A 109 -12.54 -0.39 -1.64
CA GLY A 109 -13.72 0.44 -1.40
C GLY A 109 -13.88 1.50 -2.49
N LYS A 110 -13.85 2.78 -2.12
CA LYS A 110 -14.05 3.94 -3.01
C LYS A 110 -12.79 4.43 -3.71
N TYR A 111 -11.63 3.88 -3.37
CA TYR A 111 -10.34 4.34 -3.86
C TYR A 111 -9.59 3.21 -4.56
N GLU A 112 -8.79 3.57 -5.53
CA GLU A 112 -7.77 2.70 -6.09
C GLU A 112 -6.38 3.27 -5.79
N ASN A 113 -5.39 2.38 -5.70
CA ASN A 113 -4.00 2.79 -5.69
C ASN A 113 -3.19 2.09 -6.77
N ILE A 114 -2.18 2.79 -7.26
CA ILE A 114 -1.15 2.28 -8.16
C ILE A 114 0.18 2.50 -7.46
N ARG A 115 0.98 1.44 -7.30
CA ARG A 115 2.26 1.49 -6.61
C ARG A 115 3.33 0.69 -7.33
N PHE A 116 4.51 1.28 -7.50
CA PHE A 116 5.65 0.58 -8.09
C PHE A 116 6.98 1.09 -7.53
N GLY A 117 8.00 0.24 -7.60
CA GLY A 117 9.34 0.55 -7.11
C GLY A 117 10.11 1.48 -8.05
N ILE A 118 10.95 2.35 -7.47
CA ILE A 118 11.86 3.24 -8.20
C ILE A 118 13.29 3.04 -7.70
N THR A 119 14.27 3.22 -8.58
CA THR A 119 15.70 3.11 -8.28
C THR A 119 16.53 4.11 -9.09
N ASP A 120 17.48 4.78 -8.44
CA ASP A 120 18.53 5.60 -9.07
C ASP A 120 19.88 5.29 -8.40
N GLY A 121 20.69 4.44 -9.05
CA GLY A 121 21.94 3.94 -8.50
C GLY A 121 21.77 3.19 -7.18
N LYS A 122 22.23 3.77 -6.07
CA LYS A 122 22.09 3.19 -4.71
C LYS A 122 20.82 3.65 -3.99
N GLN A 123 20.00 4.47 -4.63
CA GLN A 123 18.76 4.96 -4.06
C GLN A 123 17.63 4.08 -4.56
N SER A 124 16.75 3.68 -3.65
CA SER A 124 15.54 2.91 -3.93
C SER A 124 14.35 3.57 -3.25
N GLY A 125 13.15 3.20 -3.66
CA GLY A 125 11.92 3.73 -3.08
C GLY A 125 10.70 3.26 -3.84
N TYR A 126 9.60 4.01 -3.73
CA TYR A 126 8.40 3.76 -4.51
C TYR A 126 7.67 5.06 -4.88
N ILE A 127 6.87 4.95 -5.92
CA ILE A 127 5.81 5.92 -6.25
C ILE A 127 4.48 5.24 -5.98
N GLU A 128 3.55 5.97 -5.36
CA GLU A 128 2.19 5.56 -5.10
C GLU A 128 1.23 6.66 -5.54
N ILE A 129 0.20 6.33 -6.30
CA ILE A 129 -0.91 7.22 -6.64
C ILE A 129 -2.16 6.66 -6.00
N VAL A 130 -2.89 7.48 -5.24
CA VAL A 130 -4.20 7.11 -4.69
C VAL A 130 -5.25 8.08 -5.20
N ARG A 131 -6.34 7.55 -5.74
CA ARG A 131 -7.42 8.32 -6.38
C ARG A 131 -8.76 7.59 -6.29
N PRO A 132 -9.90 8.24 -6.58
CA PRO A 132 -11.19 7.55 -6.61
C PRO A 132 -11.14 6.38 -7.58
N ALA A 133 -11.68 5.23 -7.16
CA ALA A 133 -11.76 4.04 -8.00
C ALA A 133 -12.73 4.29 -9.16
N LYS A 134 -12.35 3.85 -10.36
CA LYS A 134 -13.26 3.86 -11.51
C LYS A 134 -14.43 2.89 -11.30
N ASP A 135 -14.13 1.75 -10.69
CA ASP A 135 -15.08 0.68 -10.39
C ASP A 135 -14.99 0.35 -8.88
N PRO A 136 -15.62 1.14 -7.99
CA PRO A 136 -15.51 0.95 -6.55
C PRO A 136 -16.06 -0.41 -6.13
N THR A 137 -15.39 -1.05 -5.16
CA THR A 137 -15.85 -2.32 -4.61
C THR A 137 -16.82 -2.09 -3.46
N GLY A 138 -17.83 -2.94 -3.31
CA GLY A 138 -18.71 -2.98 -2.12
C GLY A 138 -18.01 -3.45 -0.84
N SER A 139 -16.67 -3.47 -0.83
CA SER A 139 -15.86 -3.88 0.31
C SER A 139 -16.05 -2.92 1.48
N THR A 140 -16.18 -3.47 2.68
CA THR A 140 -16.16 -2.70 3.93
C THR A 140 -14.76 -2.21 4.30
N ALA A 141 -13.71 -2.81 3.72
CA ALA A 141 -12.35 -2.31 3.86
C ALA A 141 -12.24 -0.93 3.23
N SER A 142 -11.77 0.03 4.02
CA SER A 142 -11.64 1.43 3.61
C SER A 142 -10.18 1.81 3.52
N MET A 143 -9.77 2.27 2.33
CA MET A 143 -8.52 2.98 2.17
C MET A 143 -8.69 4.41 2.70
N MET A 144 -7.65 4.92 3.35
CA MET A 144 -7.65 6.30 3.83
C MET A 144 -7.80 7.28 2.65
N PRO A 145 -8.70 8.29 2.74
CA PRO A 145 -8.84 9.30 1.70
C PRO A 145 -7.52 10.01 1.39
N PRO A 146 -7.26 10.40 0.12
CA PRO A 146 -6.04 11.09 -0.31
C PRO A 146 -5.64 12.28 0.55
N LYS A 147 -6.60 13.13 0.93
CA LYS A 147 -6.37 14.27 1.83
C LYS A 147 -5.80 13.88 3.20
N ASP A 148 -6.21 12.73 3.73
CA ASP A 148 -5.85 12.26 5.06
C ASP A 148 -4.51 11.50 5.03
N GLN A 149 -4.15 10.92 3.88
CA GLN A 149 -2.85 10.27 3.69
C GLN A 149 -1.68 11.24 3.68
N LYS A 150 -1.89 12.49 3.24
CA LYS A 150 -0.82 13.47 3.07
C LYS A 150 0.05 13.63 4.31
N ALA A 151 -0.55 13.99 5.45
CA ALA A 151 0.20 14.25 6.68
C ALA A 151 0.94 13.00 7.19
N MET A 152 0.32 11.82 7.05
CA MET A 152 0.93 10.54 7.44
C MET A 152 2.15 10.18 6.55
N LYS A 153 2.04 10.42 5.24
CA LYS A 153 3.12 10.11 4.30
C LYS A 153 4.27 11.13 4.42
N GLU A 154 3.96 12.40 4.61
CA GLU A 154 4.98 13.44 4.84
C GLU A 154 5.74 13.22 6.15
N SER A 155 5.07 12.77 7.23
CA SER A 155 5.75 12.45 8.50
C SER A 155 6.67 11.23 8.42
N SER A 156 6.44 10.33 7.46
CA SER A 156 7.34 9.21 7.14
C SER A 156 8.43 9.57 6.12
N GLY A 157 8.55 10.85 5.76
CA GLY A 157 9.61 11.36 4.89
C GLY A 157 9.32 11.29 3.39
N ALA A 158 8.09 10.98 2.99
CA ALA A 158 7.67 11.06 1.59
C ALA A 158 7.50 12.52 1.14
N ALA A 159 7.69 12.75 -0.16
CA ALA A 159 7.17 13.93 -0.82
C ALA A 159 5.77 13.63 -1.36
N THR A 160 4.84 14.57 -1.19
CA THR A 160 3.46 14.37 -1.66
C THR A 160 2.96 15.54 -2.50
N TYR A 161 2.09 15.24 -3.46
CA TYR A 161 1.29 16.22 -4.19
C TYR A 161 -0.17 15.82 -4.05
N LEU A 162 -1.00 16.72 -3.53
CA LEU A 162 -2.45 16.54 -3.38
C LEU A 162 -3.17 17.46 -4.37
N ASP A 163 -3.96 16.88 -5.25
CA ASP A 163 -4.94 17.60 -6.06
C ASP A 163 -6.32 17.45 -5.38
N PRO A 164 -6.82 18.52 -4.73
CA PRO A 164 -8.09 18.47 -4.02
C PRO A 164 -9.30 18.37 -4.96
N ASP A 165 -9.19 18.84 -6.20
CA ASP A 165 -10.29 18.83 -7.17
C ASP A 165 -10.54 17.39 -7.64
N GLY A 166 -9.47 16.69 -8.00
CA GLY A 166 -9.53 15.28 -8.41
C GLY A 166 -9.66 14.29 -7.26
N ASP A 167 -9.54 14.73 -6.00
CA ASP A 167 -9.29 13.88 -4.82
C ASP A 167 -8.16 12.86 -5.09
N VAL A 168 -7.02 13.35 -5.62
CA VAL A 168 -5.88 12.50 -5.97
C VAL A 168 -4.65 12.90 -5.16
N ILE A 169 -3.90 11.92 -4.67
CA ILE A 169 -2.56 12.13 -4.09
C ILE A 169 -1.51 11.32 -4.83
N VAL A 170 -0.39 11.98 -5.16
CA VAL A 170 0.84 11.33 -5.63
C VAL A 170 1.85 11.36 -4.49
N ILE A 171 2.39 10.21 -4.16
CA ILE A 171 3.33 9.99 -3.06
C ILE A 171 4.63 9.45 -3.67
N VAL A 172 5.74 10.10 -3.36
CA VAL A 172 7.08 9.64 -3.71
C VAL A 172 7.85 9.42 -2.42
N MET A 173 8.29 8.18 -2.18
CA MET A 173 9.15 7.85 -1.04
C MET A 173 10.47 7.30 -1.54
N VAL A 174 11.57 7.80 -0.99
CA VAL A 174 12.93 7.32 -1.25
C VAL A 174 13.52 6.83 0.07
N ASP A 175 14.01 5.60 0.08
CA ASP A 175 14.51 4.91 1.27
C ASP A 175 15.61 5.71 1.97
N GLY A 176 15.61 5.63 3.30
CA GLY A 176 16.50 6.40 4.17
C GLY A 176 16.07 7.86 4.38
N GLY A 177 14.78 8.17 4.20
CA GLY A 177 14.21 9.49 4.53
C GLY A 177 14.72 10.63 3.65
N LYS A 178 15.04 10.34 2.39
CA LYS A 178 15.64 11.32 1.45
C LYS A 178 14.57 12.23 0.84
N THR A 179 13.82 12.95 1.67
CA THR A 179 12.67 13.79 1.28
C THR A 179 13.03 14.82 0.21
N ALA A 180 14.24 15.40 0.25
CA ALA A 180 14.68 16.35 -0.77
C ALA A 180 14.79 15.73 -2.18
N VAL A 181 15.25 14.47 -2.26
CA VAL A 181 15.33 13.74 -3.53
C VAL A 181 13.95 13.35 -4.01
N ALA A 182 13.11 12.82 -3.11
CA ALA A 182 11.72 12.50 -3.40
C ALA A 182 10.96 13.72 -3.95
N LYS A 183 11.14 14.89 -3.33
CA LYS A 183 10.53 16.15 -3.75
C LYS A 183 10.99 16.56 -5.15
N LYS A 184 12.29 16.50 -5.42
CA LYS A 184 12.85 16.81 -6.74
C LYS A 184 12.31 15.88 -7.84
N LEU A 185 12.11 14.60 -7.53
CA LEU A 185 11.49 13.65 -8.45
C LEU A 185 10.01 13.99 -8.69
N LEU A 186 9.26 14.25 -7.61
CA LEU A 186 7.85 14.63 -7.68
C LEU A 186 7.63 15.91 -8.51
N ASP A 187 8.42 16.96 -8.27
CA ASP A 187 8.33 18.24 -8.97
C ASP A 187 8.61 18.11 -10.49
N LYS A 188 9.37 17.09 -10.90
CA LYS A 188 9.61 16.79 -12.32
C LYS A 188 8.51 15.96 -12.95
N LEU A 189 7.84 15.14 -12.14
CA LEU A 189 6.85 14.17 -12.60
C LEU A 189 5.48 14.84 -12.78
N VAL A 190 5.06 15.65 -11.80
CA VAL A 190 3.73 16.27 -11.78
C VAL A 190 3.78 17.68 -12.36
N GLN A 191 2.94 17.91 -13.37
CA GLN A 191 2.75 19.19 -14.04
C GLN A 191 1.41 19.78 -13.59
N LYS A 192 1.36 21.09 -13.34
CA LYS A 192 0.18 21.82 -12.85
C LYS A 192 -0.34 22.77 -13.91
#